data_AF-A0A1B2DCE9-F1
#
_entry.id   AF-A0A1B2DCE9-F1
#
_cell.length_a   1.000
_cell.length_b   1.000
_cell.length_c   1.000
_cell.angle_alpha   90.00
_cell.angle_beta   90.00
_cell.angle_gamma   90.00
#
_symmetry.space_group_name_H-M   'P 1'
#
loop_
_entity.id
_entity.type
_entity.pdbx_description
1 polymer ?
#
loop_
_entity_poly.entity_id
_entity_poly.type
_entity_poly.pdbx_seq_one_letter_code
_entity_poly.pdbx_strand_id
1 'polypeptide(L)'
;MKKKWMVISLLLVLLAVNGLAASANESSDVSIIVNSDKEQYDKEIDMDVTVEFHNNDLYNSQTFLSYHIYDESDTELLWEGQRFPLTINSQGVANINLLLNVSTELGQTEVNHLKVRFDLVDEKNLYWFSTNPKVKLSTEEIIMDKDPLKRAISAIKSPLKKQPIIFFVNVAFFLLFIVLFIRFRKSQLFI
;
A
#
# COMPACT_ATOMS: atom_id res chain seq x y z
N MET A 1 1.31 -8.21 -54.87
CA MET A 1 1.47 -7.43 -53.61
C MET A 1 0.67 -7.97 -52.41
N LYS A 2 -0.39 -8.79 -52.57
CA LYS A 2 -1.25 -9.24 -51.43
C LYS A 2 -0.64 -10.33 -50.52
N LYS A 3 0.32 -11.15 -50.99
CA LYS A 3 0.90 -12.25 -50.19
C LYS A 3 1.84 -11.81 -49.07
N LYS A 4 2.54 -10.66 -49.22
CA LYS A 4 3.47 -10.15 -48.19
C LYS A 4 2.75 -9.61 -46.96
N TRP A 5 1.55 -9.04 -47.13
CA TRP A 5 0.74 -8.54 -46.02
C TRP A 5 0.12 -9.66 -45.17
N MET A 6 -0.19 -10.80 -45.77
CA MET A 6 -0.76 -11.95 -45.06
C MET A 6 0.23 -12.58 -44.07
N VAL A 7 1.52 -12.67 -44.45
CA VAL A 7 2.57 -13.21 -43.58
C VAL A 7 2.84 -12.26 -42.40
N ILE A 8 2.80 -10.95 -42.64
CA ILE A 8 2.98 -9.93 -41.58
C ILE A 8 1.82 -9.97 -40.57
N SER A 9 0.57 -10.09 -41.02
CA SER A 9 -0.58 -10.26 -40.12
C SER A 9 -0.50 -11.55 -39.30
N LEU A 10 -0.07 -12.66 -39.91
CA LEU A 10 0.06 -13.93 -39.19
C LEU A 10 1.17 -13.87 -38.12
N LEU A 11 2.28 -13.19 -38.40
CA LEU A 11 3.38 -12.99 -37.45
C LEU A 11 2.96 -12.09 -36.27
N LEU A 12 2.16 -11.04 -36.53
CA LEU A 12 1.61 -10.15 -35.50
C LEU A 12 0.62 -10.87 -34.58
N VAL A 13 -0.20 -11.78 -35.12
CA VAL A 13 -1.11 -12.61 -34.32
C VAL A 13 -0.32 -13.60 -33.45
N LEU A 14 0.72 -14.23 -33.99
CA LEU A 14 1.58 -15.15 -33.23
C LEU A 14 2.37 -14.43 -32.12
N LEU A 15 2.78 -13.18 -32.34
CA LEU A 15 3.42 -12.36 -31.30
C LEU A 15 2.44 -11.91 -30.21
N ALA A 16 1.16 -11.69 -30.55
CA ALA A 16 0.13 -11.34 -29.57
C ALA A 16 -0.27 -12.52 -28.67
N VAL A 17 -0.16 -13.77 -29.15
CA VAL A 17 -0.56 -14.97 -28.39
C VAL A 17 0.52 -15.41 -27.39
N ASN A 18 1.79 -15.05 -27.60
CA ASN A 18 2.89 -15.42 -26.69
C ASN A 18 3.02 -14.54 -25.44
N GLY A 19 2.14 -13.53 -25.26
CA GLY A 19 2.16 -12.65 -24.09
C GLY A 19 1.35 -13.16 -22.89
N LEU A 20 0.58 -14.24 -23.04
CA LEU A 20 -0.22 -14.81 -21.95
C LEU A 20 0.60 -15.89 -21.24
N ALA A 21 1.67 -15.48 -20.56
CA ALA A 21 2.21 -16.29 -19.49
C ALA A 21 1.10 -16.42 -18.43
N ALA A 22 0.43 -17.56 -18.41
CA ALA A 22 -0.47 -17.93 -17.33
C ALA A 22 0.39 -18.09 -16.06
N SER A 23 0.60 -16.99 -15.35
CA SER A 23 1.16 -17.03 -14.01
C SER A 23 0.12 -17.74 -13.14
N ALA A 24 0.38 -19.01 -12.80
CA ALA A 24 -0.34 -19.66 -11.74
C ALA A 24 -0.02 -18.87 -10.47
N ASN A 25 -0.98 -18.12 -9.95
CA ASN A 25 -0.84 -17.49 -8.64
C ASN A 25 -0.59 -18.62 -7.64
N GLU A 26 0.62 -18.70 -7.12
CA GLU A 26 0.89 -19.58 -6.00
C GLU A 26 -0.03 -19.17 -4.85
N SER A 27 -0.86 -20.10 -4.37
CA SER A 27 -1.71 -19.83 -3.21
C SER A 27 -0.79 -19.64 -2.00
N SER A 28 -0.89 -18.50 -1.36
CA SER A 28 -0.27 -18.24 -0.06
C SER A 28 -0.95 -19.08 1.02
N ASP A 29 -0.18 -19.52 2.02
CA ASP A 29 -0.74 -20.16 3.22
C ASP A 29 -1.32 -19.13 4.17
N VAL A 30 -0.69 -17.94 4.20
CA VAL A 30 -1.12 -16.79 4.99
C VAL A 30 -0.94 -15.51 4.18
N SER A 31 -1.93 -14.62 4.26
CA SER A 31 -1.89 -13.31 3.60
C SER A 31 -2.10 -12.19 4.62
N ILE A 32 -1.25 -11.16 4.57
CA ILE A 32 -1.42 -9.92 5.34
C ILE A 32 -1.70 -8.80 4.35
N ILE A 33 -2.90 -8.23 4.45
CA ILE A 33 -3.44 -7.23 3.52
C ILE A 33 -3.59 -5.91 4.27
N VAL A 34 -3.11 -4.82 3.67
CA VAL A 34 -3.25 -3.47 4.21
C VAL A 34 -4.41 -2.79 3.51
N ASN A 35 -5.51 -2.59 4.22
CA ASN A 35 -6.73 -1.98 3.68
C ASN A 35 -6.69 -0.45 3.68
N SER A 36 -5.73 0.16 4.40
CA SER A 36 -5.46 1.59 4.39
C SER A 36 -4.60 2.02 3.20
N ASP A 37 -4.37 3.33 3.05
CA ASP A 37 -3.51 3.85 1.98
C ASP A 37 -2.05 3.35 2.19
N LYS A 38 -1.45 2.75 1.16
CA LYS A 38 -0.10 2.16 1.26
C LYS A 38 1.04 3.19 1.24
N GLU A 39 0.77 4.39 0.73
CA GLU A 39 1.71 5.51 0.74
C GLU A 39 1.34 6.46 1.87
N GLN A 40 2.27 6.66 2.80
CA GLN A 40 2.08 7.45 4.02
C GLN A 40 3.11 8.57 4.10
N TYR A 41 2.72 9.73 4.64
CA TYR A 41 3.58 10.92 4.71
C TYR A 41 3.71 11.46 6.14
N ASP A 42 2.93 10.92 7.07
CA ASP A 42 2.93 11.31 8.46
C ASP A 42 3.63 10.25 9.32
N LYS A 43 4.19 10.67 10.45
CA LYS A 43 4.96 9.80 11.37
C LYS A 43 4.09 8.82 12.14
N GLU A 44 2.81 9.15 12.25
CA GLU A 44 1.78 8.35 12.88
C GLU A 44 0.90 7.80 11.77
N ILE A 45 0.75 6.48 11.73
CA ILE A 45 0.07 5.76 10.67
C ILE A 45 -1.07 4.96 11.29
N ASP A 46 -2.30 5.31 10.90
CA ASP A 46 -3.51 4.56 11.21
C ASP A 46 -3.77 3.55 10.09
N MET A 47 -3.86 2.28 10.44
CA MET A 47 -3.83 1.17 9.49
C MET A 47 -4.87 0.12 9.84
N ASP A 48 -5.68 -0.24 8.85
CA ASP A 48 -6.55 -1.41 8.92
C ASP A 48 -5.86 -2.58 8.24
N VAL A 49 -5.48 -3.60 9.00
CA VAL A 49 -4.78 -4.78 8.52
C VAL A 49 -5.70 -5.99 8.62
N THR A 50 -5.81 -6.74 7.52
CA THR A 50 -6.48 -8.04 7.49
C THR A 50 -5.43 -9.14 7.40
N VAL A 51 -5.50 -10.12 8.29
CA VAL A 51 -4.71 -11.35 8.23
C VAL A 51 -5.62 -12.50 7.87
N GLU A 52 -5.31 -13.20 6.78
CA GLU A 52 -6.04 -14.37 6.30
C GLU A 52 -5.16 -15.61 6.40
N PHE A 53 -5.58 -16.58 7.21
CA PHE A 53 -5.00 -17.91 7.24
C PHE A 53 -5.77 -18.80 6.26
N HIS A 54 -5.15 -19.11 5.12
CA HIS A 54 -5.64 -20.12 4.18
C HIS A 54 -5.35 -21.53 4.69
N ASN A 55 -4.31 -21.67 5.53
CA ASN A 55 -4.03 -22.84 6.33
C ASN A 55 -4.22 -22.55 7.83
N ASN A 56 -5.36 -22.97 8.37
CA ASN A 56 -5.72 -22.74 9.78
C ASN A 56 -4.79 -23.42 10.79
N ASP A 57 -4.05 -24.46 10.40
CA ASP A 57 -3.13 -25.18 11.30
C ASP A 57 -1.91 -24.33 11.69
N LEU A 58 -1.66 -23.25 10.94
CA LEU A 58 -0.59 -22.29 11.23
C LEU A 58 -0.98 -21.29 12.32
N TYR A 59 -2.28 -21.13 12.62
CA TYR A 59 -2.73 -20.24 13.67
C TYR A 59 -2.75 -20.97 15.03
N ASN A 60 -2.29 -20.27 16.07
CA ASN A 60 -2.52 -20.67 17.45
C ASN A 60 -2.70 -19.43 18.36
N SER A 61 -3.07 -19.66 19.62
CA SER A 61 -3.32 -18.57 20.58
C SER A 61 -2.10 -17.73 20.95
N GLN A 62 -0.90 -18.12 20.52
CA GLN A 62 0.36 -17.39 20.67
C GLN A 62 0.92 -16.91 19.32
N THR A 63 0.06 -16.80 18.30
CA THR A 63 0.39 -16.12 17.05
C THR A 63 0.06 -14.64 17.15
N PHE A 64 1.03 -13.79 16.86
CA PHE A 64 0.89 -12.32 16.92
C PHE A 64 1.25 -11.70 15.57
N LEU A 65 0.55 -10.62 15.23
CA LEU A 65 0.95 -9.72 14.15
C LEU A 65 2.06 -8.80 14.68
N SER A 66 3.11 -8.59 13.89
CA SER A 66 4.15 -7.62 14.17
C SER A 66 4.63 -7.04 12.84
N TYR A 67 5.67 -6.22 12.87
CA TYR A 67 6.20 -5.56 11.70
C TYR A 67 7.71 -5.37 11.81
N HIS A 68 8.30 -5.19 10.64
CA HIS A 68 9.68 -4.85 10.41
C HIS A 68 9.73 -3.47 9.73
N ILE A 69 10.77 -2.70 10.02
CA ILE A 69 11.02 -1.42 9.35
C ILE A 69 12.33 -1.52 8.58
N TYR A 70 12.27 -1.18 7.29
CA TYR A 70 13.41 -1.12 6.40
C TYR A 70 13.58 0.29 5.84
N ASP A 71 14.80 0.62 5.41
CA ASP A 71 15.05 1.80 4.58
C ASP A 71 14.69 1.56 3.10
N GLU A 72 14.94 2.55 2.24
CA GLU A 72 14.72 2.46 0.80
C GLU A 72 15.51 1.32 0.13
N SER A 73 16.70 1.02 0.66
CA SER A 73 17.63 0.00 0.15
C SER A 73 17.36 -1.40 0.72
N ASP A 74 16.23 -1.60 1.41
CA ASP A 74 15.88 -2.83 2.13
C ASP A 74 16.86 -3.19 3.26
N THR A 75 17.61 -2.20 3.78
CA THR A 75 18.38 -2.36 5.01
C THR A 75 17.43 -2.37 6.19
N GLU A 76 17.56 -3.36 7.05
CA GLU A 76 16.80 -3.47 8.28
C GLU A 76 17.15 -2.32 9.26
N LEU A 77 16.13 -1.59 9.68
CA LEU A 77 16.22 -0.56 10.72
C LEU A 77 15.59 -1.05 12.03
N LEU A 78 14.56 -1.90 11.94
CA LEU A 78 13.91 -2.56 13.06
C LEU A 78 13.43 -3.95 12.63
N TRP A 79 13.89 -5.00 13.32
CA TRP A 79 13.45 -6.39 13.11
C TRP A 79 12.32 -6.85 14.03
N GLU A 80 12.06 -6.15 15.12
CA GLU A 80 11.00 -6.58 16.04
C GLU A 80 10.20 -5.39 16.51
N GLY A 81 9.14 -5.11 15.75
CA GLY A 81 8.11 -4.16 16.17
C GLY A 81 7.19 -4.71 17.26
N GLN A 82 6.28 -3.86 17.72
CA GLN A 82 5.26 -4.25 18.70
C GLN A 82 4.46 -5.47 18.21
N ARG A 83 4.16 -6.38 19.14
CA ARG A 83 3.34 -7.57 18.90
C ARG A 83 1.87 -7.28 19.22
N PHE A 84 1.00 -7.59 18.27
CA PHE A 84 -0.44 -7.41 18.38
C PHE A 84 -1.13 -8.78 18.39
N PRO A 85 -1.93 -9.10 19.43
CA PRO A 85 -2.62 -10.37 19.51
C PRO A 85 -3.66 -10.50 18.39
N LEU A 86 -3.75 -11.68 17.79
CA LEU A 86 -4.70 -12.00 16.72
C LEU A 86 -5.83 -12.90 17.24
N THR A 87 -7.06 -12.58 16.86
CA THR A 87 -8.20 -13.50 16.99
C THR A 87 -8.82 -13.69 15.62
N ILE A 88 -8.73 -14.92 15.09
CA ILE A 88 -9.35 -15.27 13.81
C ILE A 88 -10.81 -15.70 14.01
N ASN A 89 -11.64 -15.44 13.01
CA ASN A 89 -12.99 -15.99 12.94
C ASN A 89 -12.99 -17.45 12.41
N SER A 90 -14.17 -18.04 12.23
CA SER A 90 -14.32 -19.40 11.67
C SER A 90 -13.79 -19.59 10.26
N GLN A 91 -13.51 -18.50 9.54
CA GLN A 91 -12.99 -18.48 8.18
C GLN A 91 -11.48 -18.24 8.15
N GLY A 92 -10.79 -18.19 9.29
CA GLY A 92 -9.35 -17.94 9.34
C GLY A 92 -8.97 -16.47 9.19
N VAL A 93 -9.91 -15.54 9.32
CA VAL A 93 -9.67 -14.11 9.08
C VAL A 93 -9.65 -13.33 10.38
N ALA A 94 -8.63 -12.50 10.57
CA ALA A 94 -8.52 -11.50 11.63
C ALA A 94 -8.43 -10.09 11.02
N ASN A 95 -9.12 -9.13 11.62
CA ASN A 95 -9.02 -7.71 11.24
C ASN A 95 -8.52 -6.94 12.46
N ILE A 96 -7.49 -6.12 12.27
CA ILE A 96 -6.89 -5.31 13.32
C ILE A 96 -6.76 -3.88 12.82
N ASN A 97 -7.20 -2.92 13.64
CA ASN A 97 -6.84 -1.52 13.48
C ASN A 97 -5.60 -1.22 14.33
N LEU A 98 -4.58 -0.63 13.71
CA LEU A 98 -3.27 -0.37 14.30
C LEU A 98 -2.95 1.11 14.20
N LEU A 99 -2.35 1.64 15.27
CA LEU A 99 -1.74 2.96 15.26
C LEU A 99 -0.24 2.82 15.47
N LEU A 100 0.54 3.09 14.42
CA LEU A 100 2.00 2.99 14.44
C LEU A 100 2.64 4.38 14.49
N ASN A 101 3.45 4.65 15.50
CA ASN A 101 4.28 5.86 15.55
C ASN A 101 5.74 5.53 15.22
N VAL A 102 6.12 5.71 13.96
CA VAL A 102 7.44 5.36 13.43
C VAL A 102 8.57 6.14 14.13
N SER A 103 8.30 7.35 14.63
CA SER A 103 9.32 8.13 15.34
C SER A 103 9.63 7.58 16.72
N THR A 104 8.63 7.00 17.41
CA THR A 104 8.86 6.33 18.69
C THR A 104 9.69 5.06 18.49
N GLU A 105 9.41 4.30 17.43
CA GLU A 105 10.10 3.03 17.12
C GLU A 105 11.57 3.23 16.73
N LEU A 106 11.87 4.24 15.88
CA LEU A 106 13.21 4.47 15.34
C LEU A 106 14.05 5.46 16.17
N GLY A 107 13.47 6.08 17.20
CA GLY A 107 14.13 7.09 18.03
C GLY A 107 14.59 8.31 17.23
N GLN A 108 15.90 8.59 17.23
CA GLN A 108 16.50 9.74 16.53
C GLN A 108 16.89 9.47 15.08
N THR A 109 16.65 8.25 14.58
CA THR A 109 17.01 7.88 13.21
C THR A 109 16.04 8.55 12.23
N GLU A 110 16.46 9.68 11.66
CA GLU A 110 15.69 10.36 10.62
C GLU A 110 15.94 9.71 9.26
N VAL A 111 14.93 9.00 8.76
CA VAL A 111 14.92 8.48 7.39
C VAL A 111 13.81 9.15 6.61
N ASN A 112 14.10 9.52 5.36
CA ASN A 112 13.14 10.17 4.46
C ASN A 112 12.18 9.17 3.80
N HIS A 113 12.65 7.93 3.63
CA HIS A 113 11.90 6.87 2.98
C HIS A 113 12.03 5.59 3.79
N LEU A 114 10.91 4.97 4.13
CA LEU A 114 10.84 3.78 4.95
C LEU A 114 9.82 2.80 4.39
N LYS A 115 10.07 1.51 4.57
CA LYS A 115 9.11 0.46 4.28
C LYS A 115 8.75 -0.24 5.58
N VAL A 116 7.47 -0.29 5.90
CA VAL A 116 6.92 -1.11 6.98
C VAL A 116 6.39 -2.38 6.35
N ARG A 117 6.96 -3.52 6.74
CA ARG A 117 6.55 -4.85 6.27
C ARG A 117 5.97 -5.62 7.43
N PHE A 118 4.73 -6.08 7.30
CA PHE A 118 4.10 -6.89 8.34
C PHE A 118 4.60 -8.34 8.29
N ASP A 119 4.56 -8.98 9.46
CA ASP A 119 4.92 -10.38 9.63
C ASP A 119 4.12 -10.98 10.79
N LEU A 120 4.15 -12.30 10.91
CA LEU A 120 3.60 -13.02 12.04
C LEU A 120 4.71 -13.68 12.84
N VAL A 121 4.57 -13.67 14.16
CA VAL A 121 5.41 -14.42 15.08
C VAL A 121 4.59 -15.50 15.77
N ASP A 122 5.07 -16.73 15.74
CA ASP A 122 4.54 -17.84 16.51
C ASP A 122 5.42 -18.05 17.74
N GLU A 123 4.99 -17.52 18.90
CA GLU A 123 5.77 -17.66 20.13
C GLU A 123 5.74 -19.09 20.69
N LYS A 124 4.72 -19.88 20.34
CA LYS A 124 4.63 -21.28 20.78
C LYS A 124 5.70 -22.13 20.11
N ASN A 125 5.92 -21.90 18.82
CA ASN A 125 6.86 -22.67 18.00
C ASN A 125 8.18 -21.93 17.71
N LEU A 126 8.33 -20.71 18.22
CA LEU A 126 9.54 -19.87 18.18
C LEU A 126 10.05 -19.56 16.76
N TYR A 127 9.18 -19.08 15.87
CA TYR A 127 9.60 -18.64 14.54
C TYR A 127 8.79 -17.43 14.01
N TRP A 128 9.39 -16.72 13.06
CA TRP A 128 8.73 -15.72 12.23
C TRP A 128 8.27 -16.34 10.91
N PHE A 129 7.06 -16.01 10.47
CA PHE A 129 6.47 -16.62 9.27
C PHE A 129 7.31 -16.32 8.03
N SER A 130 7.84 -15.09 7.91
CA SER A 130 8.75 -14.71 6.82
C SER A 130 10.06 -15.52 6.76
N THR A 131 10.51 -16.08 7.89
CA THR A 131 11.76 -16.85 7.98
C THR A 131 11.56 -18.36 7.85
N ASN A 132 10.31 -18.83 7.89
CA ASN A 132 10.00 -20.25 7.83
C ASN A 132 9.76 -20.68 6.36
N PRO A 133 10.68 -21.43 5.73
CA PRO A 133 10.56 -21.78 4.31
C PRO A 133 9.38 -22.71 4.00
N LYS A 134 8.73 -23.27 5.03
CA LYS A 134 7.54 -24.12 4.87
C LYS A 134 6.24 -23.33 4.81
N VAL A 135 6.29 -22.03 5.11
CA VAL A 135 5.11 -21.16 5.14
C VAL A 135 5.21 -20.17 4.00
N LYS A 136 4.22 -20.20 3.11
CA LYS A 136 4.10 -19.22 2.02
C LYS A 136 3.37 -17.98 2.53
N LEU A 137 4.13 -17.05 3.10
CA LEU A 137 3.62 -15.75 3.52
C LEU A 137 3.53 -14.78 2.34
N SER A 138 2.36 -14.19 2.13
CA SER A 138 2.18 -13.00 1.31
C SER A 138 1.91 -11.82 2.23
N THR A 139 2.68 -10.74 2.11
CA THR A 139 2.45 -9.53 2.89
C THR A 139 2.51 -8.31 1.99
N GLU A 140 1.62 -7.36 2.26
CA GLU A 140 1.72 -6.03 1.69
C GLU A 140 2.63 -5.14 2.55
N GLU A 141 3.16 -4.10 1.93
CA GLU A 141 4.05 -3.13 2.55
C GLU A 141 3.41 -1.75 2.56
N ILE A 142 3.79 -0.97 3.56
CA ILE A 142 3.48 0.45 3.64
C ILE A 142 4.77 1.21 3.40
N ILE A 143 4.70 2.15 2.46
CA ILE A 143 5.80 3.02 2.10
C ILE A 143 5.55 4.37 2.76
N MET A 144 6.46 4.77 3.64
CA MET A 144 6.48 6.10 4.20
C MET A 144 7.49 6.95 3.44
N ASP A 145 7.06 8.11 2.94
CA ASP A 145 7.91 9.06 2.23
C ASP A 145 7.71 10.47 2.79
N LYS A 146 8.79 11.15 3.17
CA LYS A 146 8.74 12.51 3.72
C LYS A 146 8.83 13.60 2.66
N ASP A 147 8.96 13.25 1.37
CA ASP A 147 9.06 14.23 0.30
C ASP A 147 7.78 15.09 0.23
N PRO A 148 7.89 16.41 0.50
CA PRO A 148 6.73 17.30 0.53
C PRO A 148 6.07 17.43 -0.85
N LEU A 149 6.82 17.27 -1.94
CA LEU A 149 6.28 17.31 -3.29
C LEU A 149 5.44 16.07 -3.58
N LYS A 150 5.92 14.89 -3.19
CA LYS A 150 5.14 13.64 -3.32
C LYS A 150 3.88 13.69 -2.47
N ARG A 151 3.96 14.23 -1.25
CA ARG A 151 2.79 14.48 -0.40
C ARG A 151 1.76 15.36 -1.11
N ALA A 152 2.19 16.49 -1.67
CA ALA A 152 1.29 17.40 -2.39
C ALA A 152 0.66 16.74 -3.63
N ILE A 153 1.45 16.00 -4.41
CA ILE A 153 0.96 15.27 -5.59
C ILE A 153 -0.06 14.20 -5.17
N SER A 154 0.22 13.45 -4.11
CA SER A 154 -0.66 12.40 -3.60
C SER A 154 -1.97 12.96 -3.05
N ALA A 155 -1.90 14.09 -2.34
CA ALA A 155 -3.08 14.80 -1.86
C ALA A 155 -4.03 15.25 -2.99
N ILE A 156 -3.51 15.48 -4.21
CA ILE A 156 -4.32 15.77 -5.39
C ILE A 156 -4.77 14.48 -6.08
N LYS A 157 -3.89 13.48 -6.19
CA LYS A 157 -4.13 12.21 -6.89
C LYS A 157 -5.18 11.36 -6.20
N SER A 158 -5.19 11.31 -4.87
CA SER A 158 -6.12 10.47 -4.09
C SER A 158 -7.59 10.87 -4.31
N PRO A 159 -7.99 12.15 -4.14
CA PRO A 159 -9.35 12.60 -4.47
C PRO A 159 -9.72 12.41 -5.93
N LEU A 160 -8.78 12.64 -6.86
CA LEU A 160 -9.02 12.44 -8.29
C LEU A 160 -9.39 10.99 -8.61
N LYS A 161 -8.77 10.02 -7.93
CA LYS A 161 -9.04 8.59 -8.12
C LYS A 161 -10.31 8.13 -7.38
N LYS A 162 -10.48 8.55 -6.12
CA LYS A 162 -11.58 8.09 -5.25
C LYS A 162 -12.91 8.78 -5.58
N GLN A 163 -12.89 10.07 -5.92
CA GLN A 163 -14.08 10.91 -6.11
C GLN A 163 -13.89 11.94 -7.24
N PRO A 164 -13.73 11.50 -8.51
CA PRO A 164 -13.38 12.39 -9.61
C PRO A 164 -14.39 13.52 -9.83
N ILE A 165 -15.69 13.24 -9.73
CA ILE A 165 -16.76 14.22 -9.96
C ILE A 165 -16.67 15.36 -8.94
N ILE A 166 -16.58 15.03 -7.65
CA ILE A 166 -16.51 16.02 -6.56
C ILE A 166 -15.25 16.86 -6.71
N PHE A 167 -14.11 16.22 -7.04
CA PHE A 167 -12.85 16.93 -7.30
C PHE A 167 -13.01 17.98 -8.41
N PHE A 168 -13.55 17.61 -9.58
CA PHE A 168 -13.71 18.55 -10.70
C PHE A 168 -14.72 19.67 -10.40
N VAL A 169 -15.80 19.37 -9.69
CA VAL A 169 -16.77 20.38 -9.25
C VAL A 169 -16.08 21.42 -8.35
N ASN A 170 -15.29 20.98 -7.37
CA ASN A 170 -14.54 21.87 -6.48
C ASN A 170 -13.52 22.72 -7.24
N VAL A 171 -12.80 22.13 -8.20
CA VAL A 171 -11.87 22.87 -9.08
C VAL A 171 -12.61 23.94 -9.89
N ALA A 172 -13.78 23.61 -10.46
CA ALA A 172 -14.59 24.57 -11.20
C ALA A 172 -15.07 25.75 -10.33
N PHE A 173 -15.55 25.47 -9.11
CA PHE A 173 -15.95 26.51 -8.16
C PHE A 173 -14.76 27.39 -7.73
N PHE A 174 -13.60 26.79 -7.51
CA PHE A 174 -12.38 27.52 -7.17
C PHE A 174 -11.95 28.46 -8.30
N LEU A 175 -11.97 27.99 -9.55
CA LEU A 175 -11.69 28.84 -10.72
C LEU A 175 -12.71 29.97 -10.87
N LEU A 176 -14.01 29.68 -10.68
CA LEU A 176 -15.07 30.69 -10.70
C LEU A 176 -14.82 31.76 -9.61
N PHE A 177 -14.46 31.35 -8.40
CA PHE A 177 -14.13 32.25 -7.31
C PHE A 177 -12.94 33.17 -7.64
N ILE A 178 -11.86 32.63 -8.22
CA ILE A 178 -10.71 33.42 -8.67
C ILE A 178 -11.14 34.46 -9.71
N VAL A 179 -11.96 34.08 -10.69
CA VAL A 179 -12.45 35.00 -11.73
C VAL A 179 -13.29 36.12 -11.12
N LEU A 180 -14.19 35.80 -10.19
CA LEU A 180 -15.01 36.79 -9.48
C LEU A 180 -14.16 37.73 -8.63
N PHE A 181 -13.17 37.20 -7.91
CA PHE A 181 -12.24 37.99 -7.09
C PHE A 181 -11.43 38.99 -7.94
N ILE A 182 -10.89 38.54 -9.08
CA ILE A 182 -10.16 39.42 -10.01
C ILE A 182 -11.08 40.52 -10.55
N ARG A 183 -12.33 40.19 -10.90
CA ARG A 183 -13.31 41.19 -11.36
C ARG A 183 -13.65 42.21 -10.28
N PHE A 184 -13.89 41.75 -9.06
CA PHE A 184 -14.22 42.62 -7.93
C PHE A 184 -13.07 43.61 -7.62
N ARG A 185 -11.82 43.11 -7.56
CA ARG A 185 -10.65 43.96 -7.33
C ARG A 185 -10.48 45.02 -8.42
N LYS A 186 -10.75 44.68 -9.69
CA LYS A 186 -10.74 45.67 -10.79
C LYS A 186 -11.81 46.73 -10.59
N SER A 187 -13.02 46.37 -10.15
CA SER A 187 -14.10 47.33 -9.91
C SER A 187 -13.77 48.36 -8.83
N GLN A 188 -12.96 48.00 -7.83
CA GLN A 188 -12.55 48.91 -6.76
C GLN A 188 -11.41 49.86 -7.15
N LEU A 189 -10.64 49.55 -8.20
CA LEU A 189 -9.57 50.41 -8.70
C LEU A 189 -10.07 51.58 -9.57
N PHE A 190 -11.36 51.61 -9.87
CA PHE A 190 -12.01 52.66 -10.68
C PHE A 190 -12.99 53.53 -9.87
N ILE A 191 -12.89 53.49 -8.54
CA ILE A 191 -13.56 54.39 -7.58
C ILE A 191 -12.47 55.21 -6.89
#